data_AF-A0A7G2JWP0-F1
#
_entry.id   AF-A0A7G2JWP0-F1
#
_cell.length_a   1.000
_cell.length_b   1.000
_cell.length_c   1.000
_cell.angle_alpha   90.00
_cell.angle_beta   90.00
_cell.angle_gamma   90.00
#
_symmetry.space_group_name_H-M   'P 1'
#
loop_
_entity.id
_entity.type
_entity.pdbx_description
1 polymer ?
#
loop_
_entity_poly.entity_id
_entity_poly.type
_entity_poly.pdbx_seq_one_letter_code
_entity_poly.pdbx_strand_id
1 'polypeptide(L)'
;AGTSLEEALIQFISERLGDLQSQYDVHLIRNEEVFKLNNFSDGEGFMPDFILLLKDKQKSSSNGVDGFLHYQIFIEPKGGHLVENDSWKNAFLKAITAEYGTDKILQKDTPHYRLIGLPFFTDNEKNPKEYGQFTESFPLWESIA
;
A
#
# COMPACT_ATOMS: atom_id res chain seq x y z
N ALA A 1 14.06 -14.60 -9.65
CA ALA A 1 14.46 -13.56 -8.69
C ALA A 1 13.26 -12.78 -8.12
N GLY A 2 12.08 -12.75 -8.76
CA GLY A 2 10.87 -12.15 -8.18
C GLY A 2 10.12 -13.07 -7.19
N THR A 3 10.00 -14.36 -7.49
CA THR A 3 9.17 -15.32 -6.74
C THR A 3 9.45 -15.37 -5.23
N SER A 4 10.72 -15.31 -4.80
CA SER A 4 11.05 -15.39 -3.36
C SER A 4 10.67 -14.14 -2.57
N LEU A 5 10.72 -12.95 -3.19
CA LEU A 5 10.31 -11.71 -2.52
C LEU A 5 8.79 -11.58 -2.49
N GLU A 6 8.11 -12.01 -3.56
CA GLU A 6 6.65 -12.10 -3.58
C GLU A 6 6.14 -13.09 -2.53
N GLU A 7 6.75 -14.28 -2.42
CA GLU A 7 6.45 -15.26 -1.37
C GLU A 7 6.68 -14.68 0.03
N ALA A 8 7.80 -13.97 0.24
CA ALA A 8 8.08 -13.33 1.52
C ALA A 8 7.07 -12.22 1.86
N LEU A 9 6.61 -11.45 0.87
CA LEU A 9 5.55 -10.45 1.05
C LEU A 9 4.22 -11.13 1.43
N ILE A 10 3.84 -12.19 0.72
CA ILE A 10 2.61 -12.95 1.00
C ILE A 10 2.67 -13.51 2.43
N GLN A 11 3.81 -14.10 2.81
CA GLN A 11 4.01 -14.61 4.17
C GLN A 11 3.92 -13.50 5.22
N PHE A 12 4.57 -12.35 4.98
CA PHE A 12 4.52 -11.20 5.87
C PHE A 12 3.09 -10.68 6.11
N ILE A 13 2.27 -10.61 5.05
CA ILE A 13 0.86 -10.21 5.13
C ILE A 13 0.03 -11.30 5.84
N SER A 14 0.28 -12.57 5.52
CA SER A 14 -0.43 -13.72 6.12
C SER A 14 -0.26 -13.77 7.64
N GLU A 15 0.94 -13.51 8.14
CA GLU A 15 1.24 -13.44 9.59
C GLU A 15 0.47 -12.34 10.32
N ARG A 16 0.08 -11.26 9.61
CA ARG A 16 -0.67 -10.12 10.15
C ARG A 16 -2.16 -10.17 9.81
N LEU A 17 -2.59 -11.20 9.07
CA LEU A 17 -3.94 -11.29 8.54
C LEU A 17 -4.98 -11.34 9.65
N GLY A 18 -4.68 -12.00 10.78
CA GLY A 18 -5.57 -12.05 11.94
C GLY A 18 -5.90 -10.67 12.49
N ASP A 19 -4.88 -9.83 12.67
CA ASP A 19 -5.05 -8.46 13.17
C ASP A 19 -5.84 -7.59 12.19
N LEU A 20 -5.50 -7.67 10.89
CA LEU A 20 -6.23 -6.96 9.84
C LEU A 20 -7.69 -7.39 9.76
N GLN A 21 -7.96 -8.70 9.79
CA GLN A 21 -9.30 -9.25 9.71
C GLN A 21 -10.14 -8.96 10.96
N SER A 22 -9.53 -8.58 12.08
CA SER A 22 -10.29 -8.14 13.25
C SER A 22 -11.08 -6.85 12.98
N GLN A 23 -10.54 -5.96 12.12
CA GLN A 23 -11.11 -4.64 11.84
C GLN A 23 -11.69 -4.51 10.43
N TYR A 24 -11.11 -5.22 9.46
CA TYR A 24 -11.39 -5.03 8.04
C TYR A 24 -11.84 -6.31 7.33
N ASP A 25 -12.61 -6.15 6.27
CA ASP A 25 -12.67 -7.12 5.17
C ASP A 25 -11.38 -6.95 4.33
N VAL A 26 -10.62 -8.03 4.16
CA VAL A 26 -9.24 -8.00 3.62
C VAL A 26 -9.16 -8.78 2.31
N HIS A 27 -8.64 -8.16 1.25
CA HIS A 27 -8.33 -8.81 -0.02
C HIS A 27 -6.96 -8.41 -0.54
N LEU A 28 -6.11 -9.37 -0.88
CA LEU A 28 -4.83 -9.14 -1.57
C LEU A 28 -4.98 -9.56 -3.02
N ILE A 29 -4.63 -8.67 -3.94
CA ILE A 29 -4.68 -8.89 -5.38
C ILE A 29 -3.25 -8.82 -5.92
N ARG A 30 -2.82 -9.84 -6.66
CA ARG A 30 -1.66 -9.76 -7.55
C ARG A 30 -2.14 -9.14 -8.86
N ASN A 31 -1.53 -8.03 -9.27
CA ASN A 31 -2.06 -7.18 -10.33
C ASN A 31 -1.86 -7.75 -11.75
N GLU A 32 -0.74 -8.45 -11.98
CA GLU A 32 -0.40 -9.01 -13.30
C GLU A 32 -0.40 -7.96 -14.44
N GLU A 33 0.11 -6.75 -14.16
CA GLU A 33 0.20 -5.65 -15.14
C GLU A 33 -1.15 -5.15 -15.70
N VAL A 34 -2.29 -5.51 -15.08
CA VAL A 34 -3.62 -5.11 -15.56
C VAL A 34 -3.96 -3.66 -15.16
N PHE A 35 -3.66 -3.29 -13.92
CA PHE A 35 -3.96 -1.97 -13.38
C PHE A 35 -2.73 -1.05 -13.44
N LYS A 36 -2.90 0.12 -14.05
CA LYS A 36 -1.85 1.11 -14.26
C LYS A 36 -2.21 2.45 -13.63
N LEU A 37 -1.28 2.96 -12.84
CA LEU A 37 -1.26 4.31 -12.29
C LEU A 37 -0.36 5.19 -13.15
N ASN A 38 -0.64 6.50 -13.19
CA ASN A 38 0.22 7.47 -13.88
C ASN A 38 0.79 8.43 -12.84
N ASN A 39 2.11 8.59 -12.87
CA ASN A 39 2.87 9.44 -11.96
C ASN A 39 2.41 10.90 -12.06
N PHE A 40 2.34 11.60 -10.92
CA PHE A 40 1.79 12.95 -10.87
C PHE A 40 2.67 14.00 -11.58
N SER A 41 3.99 13.79 -11.62
CA SER A 41 4.92 14.77 -12.18
C SER A 41 4.98 14.77 -13.71
N ASP A 42 4.95 13.59 -14.33
CA ASP A 42 5.28 13.39 -15.74
C ASP A 42 4.33 12.43 -16.47
N GLY A 43 3.37 11.84 -15.75
CA GLY A 43 2.45 10.84 -16.29
C GLY A 43 3.08 9.49 -16.58
N GLU A 44 4.32 9.22 -16.12
CA GLU A 44 4.97 7.93 -16.32
C GLU A 44 4.13 6.80 -15.70
N GLY A 45 4.03 5.70 -16.44
CA GLY A 45 3.20 4.57 -16.10
C GLY A 45 3.80 3.68 -15.04
N PHE A 46 3.10 3.46 -13.94
CA PHE A 46 3.48 2.52 -12.88
C PHE A 46 2.39 1.47 -12.67
N MET A 47 2.78 0.20 -12.67
CA MET A 47 1.89 -0.93 -12.41
C MET A 47 2.41 -1.62 -11.15
N PRO A 48 1.76 -1.44 -9.98
CA PRO A 48 2.20 -2.10 -8.76
C PRO A 48 1.99 -3.60 -8.87
N ASP A 49 2.91 -4.40 -8.32
CA ASP A 49 2.78 -5.87 -8.31
C ASP A 49 1.57 -6.34 -7.50
N PHE A 50 1.30 -5.71 -6.35
CA PHE A 50 0.20 -6.07 -5.45
C PHE A 50 -0.66 -4.89 -5.04
N ILE A 51 -1.94 -5.18 -4.81
CA ILE A 51 -2.93 -4.26 -4.29
C ILE A 51 -3.60 -4.92 -3.08
N LEU A 52 -3.42 -4.36 -1.89
CA LEU A 52 -4.12 -4.75 -0.68
C LEU A 52 -5.33 -3.84 -0.47
N LEU A 53 -6.52 -4.44 -0.47
CA LEU A 53 -7.79 -3.77 -0.22
C LEU A 53 -8.24 -4.07 1.19
N LEU A 54 -8.47 -3.02 1.97
CA LEU A 54 -9.08 -3.09 3.30
C LEU A 54 -10.37 -2.30 3.29
N LYS A 55 -11.42 -2.84 3.90
CA LYS A 55 -12.68 -2.14 4.09
C LYS A 55 -13.11 -2.30 5.53
N ASP A 56 -13.47 -1.21 6.19
CA ASP A 56 -13.99 -1.27 7.57
C ASP A 56 -15.18 -2.21 7.66
N LYS A 57 -15.19 -3.05 8.70
CA LYS A 57 -16.35 -3.92 9.00
C LYS A 57 -17.51 -3.17 9.63
N GLN A 58 -17.22 -2.06 10.30
CA GLN A 58 -18.21 -1.21 10.94
C GLN A 58 -18.14 0.19 10.35
N LYS A 59 -19.28 0.87 10.26
CA LYS A 59 -19.25 2.30 9.95
C LYS A 59 -18.59 3.02 11.11
N SER A 60 -17.62 3.88 10.82
CA SER A 60 -17.03 4.74 11.84
C SER A 60 -17.29 6.19 11.49
N SER A 61 -17.57 7.00 12.52
CA SER A 61 -17.51 8.46 12.43
C SER A 61 -16.11 9.00 12.77
N SER A 62 -15.19 8.13 13.20
CA SER A 62 -13.78 8.49 13.34
C SER A 62 -13.18 8.70 11.95
N ASN A 63 -12.31 9.69 11.80
CA ASN A 63 -11.67 10.10 10.53
C ASN A 63 -12.51 10.99 9.61
N GLY A 64 -13.57 11.64 10.13
CA GLY A 64 -14.28 12.71 9.42
C GLY A 64 -15.22 12.25 8.29
N VAL A 65 -15.56 10.96 8.28
CA VAL A 65 -16.42 10.29 7.30
C VAL A 65 -17.63 9.70 8.00
N ASP A 66 -18.83 9.80 7.42
CA ASP A 66 -20.01 9.05 7.87
C ASP A 66 -20.25 7.86 6.93
N GLY A 67 -19.58 6.74 7.18
CA GLY A 67 -19.66 5.59 6.29
C GLY A 67 -18.60 4.53 6.56
N PHE A 68 -18.44 3.62 5.59
CA PHE A 68 -17.33 2.67 5.57
C PHE A 68 -16.12 3.34 4.90
N LEU A 69 -14.97 3.29 5.56
CA LEU A 69 -13.71 3.67 4.94
C LEU A 69 -13.10 2.47 4.23
N HIS A 70 -12.55 2.74 3.06
CA HIS A 70 -11.83 1.79 2.23
C HIS A 70 -10.39 2.26 2.08
N TYR A 71 -9.46 1.32 2.12
CA TYR A 71 -8.05 1.56 1.86
C TYR A 71 -7.64 0.74 0.64
N GLN A 72 -7.00 1.41 -0.31
CA GLN A 72 -6.35 0.78 -1.44
C GLN A 72 -4.84 1.01 -1.32
N ILE A 73 -4.12 -0.07 -1.05
CA ILE A 73 -2.70 -0.02 -0.70
C ILE A 73 -1.90 -0.65 -1.83
N PHE A 74 -1.01 0.12 -2.44
CA PHE A 74 -0.13 -0.29 -3.53
C PHE A 74 1.20 -0.77 -2.97
N ILE A 75 1.63 -1.96 -3.39
CA ILE A 75 2.81 -2.65 -2.86
C ILE A 75 3.67 -3.14 -4.02
N GLU A 76 4.98 -2.89 -3.91
CA GLU A 76 6.00 -3.30 -4.88
C GLU A 76 7.14 -4.01 -4.14
N PRO A 77 7.25 -5.35 -4.23
CA PRO A 77 8.45 -6.08 -3.83
C PRO A 77 9.61 -5.74 -4.77
N LYS A 78 10.77 -5.40 -4.19
CA LYS A 78 11.95 -5.00 -4.95
C LYS A 78 13.23 -5.64 -4.41
N GLY A 79 14.03 -6.20 -5.32
CA GLY A 79 15.39 -6.60 -4.98
C GLY A 79 16.29 -5.37 -4.77
N GLY A 80 17.09 -5.38 -3.71
CA GLY A 80 17.93 -4.24 -3.31
C GLY A 80 18.76 -3.60 -4.43
N HIS A 81 19.38 -4.40 -5.30
CA HIS A 81 20.17 -3.92 -6.43
C HIS A 81 19.38 -3.13 -7.48
N LEU A 82 18.05 -3.19 -7.45
CA LEU A 82 17.16 -2.51 -8.40
C LEU A 82 16.47 -1.27 -7.80
N VAL A 83 16.75 -0.95 -6.52
CA VAL A 83 16.13 0.17 -5.82
C VAL A 83 16.55 1.51 -6.41
N GLU A 84 17.82 1.66 -6.82
CA GLU A 84 18.33 2.93 -7.38
C GLU A 84 17.65 3.29 -8.71
N ASN A 85 17.52 2.31 -9.62
CA ASN A 85 16.90 2.50 -10.93
C ASN A 85 15.40 2.82 -10.84
N ASP A 86 14.73 2.30 -9.80
CA ASP A 86 13.29 2.45 -9.62
C ASP A 86 12.94 3.48 -8.53
N SER A 87 13.89 4.32 -8.14
CA SER A 87 13.72 5.32 -7.10
C SER A 87 12.52 6.25 -7.34
N TRP A 88 12.20 6.55 -8.61
CA TRP A 88 11.03 7.35 -8.98
C TRP A 88 9.70 6.66 -8.63
N LYS A 89 9.60 5.32 -8.74
CA LYS A 89 8.38 4.57 -8.35
C LYS A 89 8.16 4.64 -6.84
N ASN A 90 9.23 4.51 -6.06
CA ASN A 90 9.16 4.68 -4.60
C ASN A 90 8.76 6.11 -4.22
N ALA A 91 9.26 7.12 -4.95
CA ALA A 91 8.84 8.51 -4.78
C ALA A 91 7.35 8.68 -5.12
N PHE A 92 6.88 8.04 -6.18
CA PHE A 92 5.48 8.08 -6.58
C PHE A 92 4.57 7.41 -5.54
N LEU A 93 4.93 6.23 -5.02
CA LEU A 93 4.21 5.56 -3.93
C LEU A 93 4.07 6.47 -2.70
N LYS A 94 5.16 7.15 -2.30
CA LYS A 94 5.13 8.13 -1.20
C LYS A 94 4.24 9.33 -1.51
N ALA A 95 4.27 9.83 -2.75
CA ALA A 95 3.42 10.93 -3.19
C ALA A 95 1.93 10.56 -3.16
N ILE A 96 1.56 9.32 -3.52
CA ILE A 96 0.18 8.82 -3.39
C ILE A 96 -0.29 8.92 -1.93
N THR A 97 0.50 8.42 -0.98
CA THR A 97 0.16 8.48 0.44
C THR A 97 0.08 9.91 0.97
N ALA A 98 1.02 10.79 0.57
CA ALA A 98 1.01 12.18 0.99
C ALA A 98 -0.23 12.95 0.49
N GLU A 99 -0.70 12.63 -0.72
CA GLU A 99 -1.83 13.30 -1.35
C GLU A 99 -3.18 12.72 -0.88
N TYR A 100 -3.29 11.39 -0.77
CA TYR A 100 -4.58 10.67 -0.60
C TYR A 100 -4.65 9.76 0.64
N GLY A 101 -3.61 9.71 1.47
CA GLY A 101 -3.52 8.81 2.61
C GLY A 101 -4.22 9.32 3.87
N THR A 102 -4.44 10.63 4.01
CA THR A 102 -5.01 11.24 5.22
C THR A 102 -6.30 12.02 4.93
N ASP A 103 -6.16 13.24 4.40
CA ASP A 103 -7.19 14.30 4.42
C ASP A 103 -8.07 14.29 3.16
N LYS A 104 -7.57 13.73 2.06
CA LYS A 104 -8.33 13.59 0.81
C LYS A 104 -8.97 12.22 0.76
N ILE A 105 -10.22 12.17 1.18
CA ILE A 105 -11.08 11.04 0.87
C ILE A 105 -11.65 11.27 -0.54
N LEU A 106 -11.53 10.27 -1.41
CA LEU A 106 -12.20 10.30 -2.71
C LEU A 106 -13.71 10.11 -2.50
N GLN A 107 -14.49 11.19 -2.61
CA GLN A 107 -15.91 11.23 -2.24
C GLN A 107 -16.90 11.43 -3.40
N LYS A 108 -16.44 11.53 -4.66
CA LYS A 108 -17.36 11.81 -5.78
C LYS A 108 -18.02 10.54 -6.28
N ASP A 109 -19.23 10.26 -5.79
CA ASP A 109 -20.09 9.12 -6.14
C ASP A 109 -19.46 7.73 -5.89
N THR A 110 -18.39 7.68 -5.10
CA THR A 110 -17.66 6.48 -4.72
C THR A 110 -17.69 6.30 -3.19
N PRO A 111 -17.56 5.06 -2.69
CA PRO A 111 -17.25 4.83 -1.28
C PRO A 111 -16.03 5.66 -0.84
N HIS A 112 -15.88 5.90 0.46
CA HIS A 112 -14.80 6.70 0.99
C HIS A 112 -13.47 5.95 0.86
N TYR A 113 -12.60 6.37 -0.06
CA TYR A 113 -11.27 5.74 -0.25
C TYR A 113 -10.13 6.62 0.25
N ARG A 114 -9.19 5.97 0.94
CA ARG A 114 -7.81 6.42 1.12
C ARG A 114 -6.89 5.59 0.23
N LEU A 115 -5.96 6.25 -0.45
CA LEU A 115 -4.95 5.58 -1.27
C LEU A 115 -3.59 5.66 -0.57
N ILE A 116 -2.91 4.53 -0.51
CA ILE A 116 -1.63 4.40 0.19
C ILE A 116 -0.64 3.73 -0.74
N GLY A 117 0.49 4.37 -1.01
CA GLY A 117 1.67 3.71 -1.56
C GLY A 117 2.67 3.43 -0.45
N LEU A 118 2.97 2.15 -0.23
CA LEU A 118 4.01 1.77 0.73
C LEU A 118 5.40 1.97 0.13
N PRO A 119 6.44 2.14 0.97
CA PRO A 119 7.81 1.94 0.52
C PRO A 119 7.98 0.59 -0.18
N PHE A 120 9.09 0.38 -0.88
CA PHE A 120 9.38 -0.95 -1.44
C PHE A 120 9.49 -2.02 -0.36
N PHE A 121 8.92 -3.19 -0.63
CA PHE A 121 9.15 -4.38 0.19
C PHE A 121 10.45 -5.05 -0.27
N THR A 122 11.46 -5.11 0.60
CA THR A 122 12.78 -5.64 0.27
C THR A 122 13.15 -6.84 1.14
N ASP A 123 14.25 -7.50 0.81
CA ASP A 123 14.86 -8.53 1.67
C ASP A 123 15.41 -7.89 2.96
N ASN A 124 14.97 -8.35 4.14
CA ASN A 124 15.38 -7.80 5.44
C ASN A 124 16.88 -7.99 5.72
N GLU A 125 17.47 -9.11 5.31
CA GLU A 125 18.90 -9.37 5.57
C GLU A 125 19.78 -8.49 4.67
N LYS A 126 19.38 -8.31 3.41
CA LYS A 126 20.15 -7.54 2.43
C LYS A 126 19.89 -6.03 2.50
N ASN A 127 18.66 -5.63 2.83
CA ASN A 127 18.19 -4.24 2.81
C ASN A 127 17.33 -3.96 4.06
N PRO A 128 17.90 -4.05 5.27
CA PRO A 128 17.16 -3.93 6.53
C PRO A 128 16.53 -2.55 6.72
N LYS A 129 17.13 -1.50 6.14
CA LYS A 129 16.61 -0.13 6.26
C LYS A 129 15.33 0.05 5.47
N GLU A 130 15.31 -0.37 4.21
CA GLU A 130 14.14 -0.31 3.33
C GLU A 130 13.03 -1.24 3.83
N TYR A 131 13.40 -2.44 4.29
CA TYR A 131 12.47 -3.35 4.95
C TYR A 131 11.85 -2.70 6.20
N GLY A 132 12.67 -2.07 7.06
CA GLY A 132 12.21 -1.32 8.22
C GLY A 132 11.16 -0.26 7.87
N GLN A 133 11.45 0.58 6.87
CA GLN A 133 10.52 1.60 6.37
C GLN A 133 9.18 1.00 5.91
N PHE A 134 9.22 -0.14 5.21
CA PHE A 134 8.02 -0.86 4.82
C PHE A 134 7.21 -1.28 6.05
N THR A 135 7.86 -1.96 7.01
CA THR A 135 7.17 -2.50 8.19
C THR A 135 6.60 -1.41 9.09
N GLU A 136 7.30 -0.29 9.27
CA GLU A 136 6.82 0.86 10.04
C GLU A 136 5.61 1.53 9.36
N SER A 137 5.53 1.44 8.04
CA SER A 137 4.40 1.96 7.26
C SER A 137 3.22 0.97 7.16
N PHE A 138 3.40 -0.30 7.57
CA PHE A 138 2.43 -1.39 7.36
C PHE A 138 1.80 -1.90 8.69
N PRO A 139 0.49 -1.71 8.86
CA PRO A 139 -0.24 -0.48 8.65
C PRO A 139 -0.37 0.28 9.98
N LEU A 140 0.19 1.49 10.09
CA LEU A 140 0.04 2.31 11.32
C LEU A 140 -0.59 3.69 11.07
N TRP A 141 -1.21 3.91 9.90
CA TRP A 141 -1.84 5.19 9.55
C TRP A 141 -3.02 5.58 10.47
N GLU A 142 -3.57 4.67 11.28
CA GLU A 142 -4.60 4.99 12.29
C GLU A 142 -4.06 5.79 13.48
N SER A 143 -2.74 5.74 13.74
CA SER A 143 -2.09 6.56 14.78
C SER A 143 -1.77 7.99 14.33
N ILE A 144 -1.97 8.29 13.04
CA ILE A 144 -1.68 9.58 12.41
C ILE A 144 -2.99 10.33 12.06
N ALA A 145 -4.15 9.80 12.46
CA ALA A 145 -5.47 10.40 12.26
C ALA A 145 -6.02 11.04 13.54
#